data_AF-A0A5J4PTR5-F1
#
_entry.id   AF-A0A5J4PTR5-F1
#
_cell.length_a   1.000
_cell.length_b   1.000
_cell.length_c   1.000
_cell.angle_alpha   90.00
_cell.angle_beta   90.00
_cell.angle_gamma   90.00
#
_symmetry.space_group_name_H-M   'P 1'
#
loop_
_entity.id
_entity.type
_entity.pdbx_description
1 polymer ?
#
loop_
_entity_poly.entity_id
_entity_poly.type
_entity_poly.pdbx_seq_one_letter_code
_entity_poly.pdbx_strand_id
1 'polypeptide(L)'
;MHQFDLCELRGSGVDRAIEAVEKAILPAPKFIKGDFYTKVVIYPKKTFAQMSKEDRIRACYQHCCLKYMDNEKMTNQSFRERMGIEEKNYPMASKIIKETLNAGLIKGYSPDNIVKKATCYIPYWG
;
A
#
# COMPACT_ATOMS: atom_id res chain seq x y z
N MET A 1 1.27 30.76 0.81
CA MET A 1 1.66 29.46 1.38
C MET A 1 3.02 29.01 0.88
N HIS A 2 3.24 28.89 -0.44
CA HIS A 2 4.59 28.64 -1.00
C HIS A 2 5.61 29.75 -0.68
N GLN A 3 5.22 31.03 -0.79
CA GLN A 3 6.08 32.17 -0.38
C GLN A 3 6.42 32.20 1.12
N PHE A 4 5.74 31.38 1.93
CA PHE A 4 6.03 31.22 3.36
C PHE A 4 6.70 29.87 3.65
N ASP A 5 7.16 29.14 2.62
CA ASP A 5 7.73 27.79 2.70
C ASP A 5 6.83 26.74 3.41
N LEU A 6 5.53 27.01 3.51
CA LEU A 6 4.55 26.11 4.13
C LEU A 6 3.98 25.08 3.14
N CYS A 7 4.13 25.30 1.83
CA CYS A 7 3.64 24.41 0.79
C CYS A 7 4.64 24.29 -0.35
N GLU A 8 4.94 23.06 -0.73
CA GLU A 8 5.78 22.76 -1.89
C GLU A 8 4.98 22.78 -3.20
N LEU A 9 5.68 22.87 -4.34
CA LEU A 9 5.08 22.76 -5.65
C LEU A 9 4.75 21.29 -5.99
N ARG A 10 3.52 21.07 -6.47
CA ARG A 10 2.94 19.81 -7.00
C ARG A 10 3.16 18.54 -6.14
N GLY A 11 2.11 18.16 -5.41
CA GLY A 11 1.81 16.75 -5.07
C GLY A 11 2.71 16.06 -4.04
N SER A 12 3.97 16.48 -3.90
CA SER A 12 4.99 15.87 -3.04
C SER A 12 4.59 15.77 -1.56
N GLY A 13 3.72 16.67 -1.09
CA GLY A 13 3.20 16.64 0.27
C GLY A 13 2.39 15.37 0.56
N VAL A 14 1.62 14.89 -0.41
CA VAL A 14 0.84 13.65 -0.27
C VAL A 14 1.77 12.45 -0.28
N ASP A 15 2.74 12.42 -1.20
CA ASP A 15 3.71 11.31 -1.31
C ASP A 15 4.49 11.14 0.00
N ARG A 16 5.02 12.24 0.56
CA ARG A 16 5.71 12.23 1.86
C ARG A 16 4.80 11.82 3.01
N ALA A 17 3.53 12.23 2.99
CA ALA A 17 2.57 11.82 4.02
C ALA A 17 2.31 10.31 3.95
N ILE A 18 2.19 9.74 2.75
CA ILE A 18 2.01 8.30 2.55
C ILE A 18 3.26 7.52 2.98
N GLU A 19 4.44 8.02 2.63
CA GLU A 19 5.73 7.44 3.06
C GLU A 19 5.89 7.49 4.60
N ALA A 20 5.51 8.61 5.23
CA ALA A 20 5.53 8.75 6.68
C ALA A 20 4.54 7.79 7.37
N VAL A 21 3.34 7.61 6.81
CA VAL A 21 2.36 6.63 7.28
C VAL A 21 2.92 5.21 7.19
N GLU A 22 3.62 4.88 6.10
CA GLU A 22 4.30 3.60 5.91
C GLU A 22 5.35 3.35 6.99
N LYS A 23 6.26 4.31 7.16
CA LYS A 23 7.38 4.25 8.13
C LYS A 23 6.88 4.14 9.57
N ALA A 24 5.77 4.82 9.88
CA ALA A 24 5.14 4.75 11.20
C ALA A 24 4.29 3.48 11.41
N ILE A 25 4.17 2.61 10.41
CA ILE A 25 3.33 1.39 10.43
C ILE A 25 1.88 1.74 10.81
N LEU A 26 1.38 2.85 10.25
CA LEU A 26 -0.01 3.24 10.40
C LEU A 26 -0.88 2.54 9.35
N PRO A 27 -2.18 2.31 9.62
CA PRO A 27 -3.09 1.90 8.58
C PRO A 27 -3.08 2.93 7.45
N ALA A 28 -3.08 2.45 6.21
CA ALA A 28 -3.11 3.32 5.03
C ALA A 28 -4.28 4.33 5.13
N PRO A 29 -4.12 5.61 4.75
CA PRO A 29 -5.22 6.58 4.80
C PRO A 29 -6.36 6.20 3.85
N LYS A 30 -7.60 6.54 4.21
CA LYS A 30 -8.76 6.39 3.33
C LYS A 30 -8.98 7.67 2.55
N PHE A 31 -8.84 7.61 1.23
CA PHE A 31 -9.25 8.69 0.33
C PHE A 31 -10.68 8.43 -0.13
N ILE A 32 -11.55 9.41 0.09
CA ILE A 32 -12.96 9.37 -0.31
C ILE A 32 -13.20 10.55 -1.23
N LYS A 33 -13.54 10.25 -2.47
CA LYS A 33 -13.95 11.24 -3.47
C LYS A 33 -15.43 11.57 -3.23
N GLY A 34 -15.72 12.82 -2.89
CA GLY A 34 -17.05 13.41 -3.02
C GLY A 34 -17.17 14.19 -4.33
N ASP A 35 -18.34 14.74 -4.60
CA ASP A 35 -18.61 15.45 -5.86
C ASP A 35 -17.76 16.74 -6.00
N PHE A 36 -17.60 17.45 -4.89
CA PHE A 36 -16.88 18.73 -4.83
C PHE A 36 -15.80 18.77 -3.75
N TYR A 37 -15.48 17.63 -3.14
CA TYR A 37 -14.49 17.55 -2.06
C TYR A 37 -13.77 16.20 -2.05
N THR A 38 -12.59 16.19 -1.45
CA THR A 38 -11.86 14.95 -1.12
C THR A 38 -11.74 14.88 0.39
N LYS A 39 -12.25 13.81 0.99
CA LYS A 39 -12.08 13.52 2.41
C LYS A 39 -10.95 12.50 2.58
N VAL A 40 -9.95 12.87 3.38
CA VAL A 40 -8.86 11.97 3.76
C VAL A 40 -9.02 11.59 5.22
N VAL A 41 -9.04 10.29 5.51
CA VAL A 41 -9.12 9.77 6.89
C VAL A 41 -7.80 9.10 7.24
N ILE A 42 -7.11 9.64 8.24
CA ILE A 42 -5.90 9.06 8.82
C ILE A 42 -6.30 8.28 10.07
N TYR A 43 -5.68 7.13 10.28
CA TYR A 43 -5.99 6.25 11.40
C TYR A 43 -4.85 6.23 12.41
N PRO A 44 -5.15 6.08 13.71
CA PRO A 44 -4.12 5.81 14.71
C PRO A 44 -3.48 4.44 14.46
N LYS A 45 -2.35 4.19 15.11
CA LYS A 45 -1.66 2.89 15.04
C LYS A 45 -2.64 1.79 15.45
N LYS A 46 -2.75 0.77 14.60
CA LYS A 46 -3.54 -0.44 14.84
C LYS A 46 -2.66 -1.65 14.65
N THR A 47 -2.82 -2.65 15.50
CA THR A 47 -2.20 -3.95 15.25
C THR A 47 -2.89 -4.63 14.06
N PHE A 48 -2.20 -5.59 13.43
CA PHE A 48 -2.77 -6.36 12.34
C PHE A 48 -4.16 -6.94 12.69
N ALA A 49 -4.33 -7.43 13.91
CA ALA A 49 -5.59 -8.01 14.41
C ALA A 49 -6.73 -6.99 14.49
N GLN A 50 -6.43 -5.72 14.79
CA GLN A 50 -7.41 -4.63 14.89
C GLN A 50 -7.81 -4.04 13.54
N MET A 51 -7.07 -4.34 12.47
CA MET A 51 -7.37 -3.85 11.12
C MET A 51 -8.52 -4.65 10.51
N SER A 52 -9.47 -3.94 9.90
CA SER A 52 -10.50 -4.57 9.08
C SER A 52 -9.90 -5.20 7.82
N LYS A 53 -10.67 -6.04 7.15
CA LYS A 53 -10.27 -6.60 5.85
C LYS A 53 -9.93 -5.51 4.83
N GLU A 54 -10.76 -4.47 4.75
CA GLU A 54 -10.55 -3.33 3.85
C GLU A 54 -9.27 -2.55 4.21
N ASP A 55 -9.01 -2.35 5.50
CA ASP A 55 -7.79 -1.66 5.95
C ASP A 55 -6.54 -2.43 5.52
N ARG A 56 -6.57 -3.77 5.61
CA ARG A 56 -5.46 -4.65 5.19
C ARG A 56 -5.25 -4.62 3.67
N ILE A 57 -6.33 -4.66 2.88
CA ILE A 57 -6.26 -4.55 1.42
C ILE A 57 -5.69 -3.18 1.03
N ARG A 58 -6.16 -2.10 1.66
CA ARG A 58 -5.66 -0.75 1.41
C ARG A 58 -4.19 -0.59 1.80
N ALA A 59 -3.78 -1.17 2.92
CA ALA A 59 -2.37 -1.23 3.31
C ALA A 59 -1.53 -2.00 2.29
N CYS A 60 -1.99 -3.16 1.82
CA CYS A 60 -1.29 -3.93 0.78
C CYS A 60 -1.11 -3.12 -0.51
N TYR A 61 -2.18 -2.45 -0.96
CA TYR A 61 -2.11 -1.59 -2.15
C TYR A 61 -1.15 -0.41 -1.97
N GLN A 62 -1.19 0.28 -0.82
CA GLN A 62 -0.27 1.38 -0.52
C GLN A 62 1.19 0.90 -0.55
N HIS A 63 1.49 -0.24 0.08
CA HIS A 63 2.84 -0.81 0.09
C HIS A 63 3.33 -1.07 -1.33
N CYS A 64 2.45 -1.63 -2.16
CA CYS A 64 2.75 -1.95 -3.54
C CYS A 64 3.05 -0.71 -4.37
N CYS A 65 2.28 0.37 -4.17
CA CYS A 65 2.51 1.65 -4.84
C CYS A 65 3.85 2.26 -4.44
N LEU A 66 4.16 2.30 -3.14
CA LEU A 66 5.44 2.84 -2.66
C LEU A 66 6.63 2.05 -3.20
N LYS A 67 6.59 0.72 -3.13
CA LYS A 67 7.63 -0.13 -3.71
C LYS A 67 7.83 0.14 -5.20
N TYR A 68 6.75 0.27 -5.95
CA TYR A 68 6.82 0.59 -7.38
C TYR A 68 7.44 1.96 -7.66
N MET A 69 7.09 2.98 -6.86
CA MET A 69 7.69 4.33 -6.96
C MET A 69 9.20 4.30 -6.67
N ASP A 70 9.64 3.41 -5.79
CA ASP A 70 11.05 3.16 -5.49
C ASP A 70 11.76 2.28 -6.54
N ASN A 71 11.12 1.98 -7.67
CA ASN A 71 11.59 1.02 -8.70
C ASN A 71 11.76 -0.43 -8.20
N GLU A 72 11.16 -0.76 -7.06
CA GLU A 72 11.09 -2.10 -6.51
C GLU A 72 9.75 -2.78 -6.83
N LYS A 73 9.66 -4.09 -6.61
CA LYS A 73 8.37 -4.81 -6.66
C LYS A 73 8.00 -5.28 -5.27
N MET A 74 6.71 -5.25 -4.95
CA MET A 74 6.23 -5.82 -3.71
C MET A 74 6.34 -7.35 -3.74
N THR A 75 6.88 -7.94 -2.68
CA THR A 75 6.89 -9.39 -2.48
C THR A 75 6.07 -9.73 -1.24
N ASN A 76 5.82 -11.03 -1.03
CA ASN A 76 5.22 -11.47 0.23
C ASN A 76 6.11 -11.08 1.43
N GLN A 77 7.43 -11.21 1.28
CA GLN A 77 8.38 -10.85 2.32
C GLN A 77 8.28 -9.35 2.67
N SER A 78 8.34 -8.45 1.69
CA SER A 78 8.31 -7.01 1.96
C SER A 78 7.00 -6.59 2.65
N PHE A 79 5.88 -7.20 2.26
CA PHE A 79 4.59 -6.94 2.89
C PHE A 79 4.50 -7.50 4.32
N ARG A 80 5.10 -8.67 4.60
CA ARG A 80 5.19 -9.23 5.95
C ARG A 80 5.99 -8.33 6.89
N GLU A 81 7.14 -7.86 6.41
CA GLU A 81 8.02 -6.94 7.14
C GLU A 81 7.28 -5.66 7.52
N ARG A 82 6.54 -5.07 6.57
CA ARG A 82 5.67 -3.91 6.84
C ARG A 82 4.65 -4.19 7.94
N MET A 83 3.93 -5.30 7.84
CA MET A 83 2.80 -5.61 8.70
C MET A 83 3.20 -6.24 10.05
N GLY A 84 4.50 -6.49 10.28
CA GLY A 84 5.00 -7.18 11.47
C GLY A 84 4.51 -8.62 11.57
N ILE A 85 4.33 -9.30 10.43
CA ILE A 85 3.87 -10.70 10.39
C ILE A 85 5.08 -11.63 10.45
N GLU A 86 5.13 -12.48 11.47
CA GLU A 86 6.16 -13.52 11.60
C GLU A 86 6.21 -14.44 10.37
N GLU A 87 7.40 -14.97 10.06
CA GLU A 87 7.62 -15.86 8.92
C GLU A 87 6.69 -17.07 8.90
N LYS A 88 6.43 -17.65 10.08
CA LYS A 88 5.52 -18.79 10.25
C LYS A 88 4.08 -18.47 9.83
N ASN A 89 3.70 -17.20 9.89
CA ASN A 89 2.38 -16.69 9.55
C ASN A 89 2.28 -16.13 8.11
N TYR A 90 3.21 -16.51 7.23
CA TYR A 90 3.16 -16.13 5.81
C TYR A 90 1.82 -16.41 5.09
N PRO A 91 1.02 -17.45 5.44
CA PRO A 91 -0.26 -17.68 4.76
C PRO A 91 -1.24 -16.52 4.95
N MET A 92 -1.12 -15.78 6.07
CA MET A 92 -1.96 -14.62 6.37
C MET A 92 -1.67 -13.46 5.41
N ALA A 93 -0.40 -13.17 5.16
CA ALA A 93 0.03 -12.19 4.16
C ALA A 93 -0.40 -12.60 2.75
N SER A 94 -0.20 -13.87 2.39
CA SER A 94 -0.62 -14.43 1.11
C SER A 94 -2.12 -14.26 0.86
N LYS A 95 -2.94 -14.46 1.90
CA LYS A 95 -4.40 -14.28 1.82
C LYS A 95 -4.76 -12.83 1.49
N ILE A 96 -4.15 -11.85 2.14
CA ILE A 96 -4.42 -10.43 1.87
C ILE A 96 -3.98 -10.04 0.46
N ILE A 97 -2.80 -10.49 0.03
CA ILE A 97 -2.32 -10.22 -1.33
C ILE A 97 -3.31 -10.78 -2.36
N LYS A 98 -3.82 -12.00 -2.13
CA LYS A 98 -4.86 -12.60 -2.99
C LYS A 98 -6.17 -11.81 -2.98
N GLU A 99 -6.60 -11.33 -1.81
CA GLU A 99 -7.78 -10.46 -1.71
C GLU A 99 -7.58 -9.13 -2.44
N THR A 100 -6.36 -8.58 -2.41
CA THR A 100 -5.98 -7.32 -3.07
C THR A 100 -5.88 -7.49 -4.60
N LEU A 101 -5.38 -8.64 -5.07
CA LEU A 101 -5.45 -9.05 -6.47
C LEU A 101 -6.90 -9.16 -6.95
N ASN A 102 -7.76 -9.84 -6.17
CA ASN A 102 -9.18 -9.98 -6.49
C ASN A 102 -9.93 -8.64 -6.50
N ALA A 103 -9.48 -7.67 -5.70
CA ALA A 103 -10.01 -6.30 -5.72
C ALA A 103 -9.51 -5.48 -6.92
N GLY A 104 -8.63 -6.04 -7.77
CA GLY A 104 -8.10 -5.37 -8.96
C GLY A 104 -7.13 -4.22 -8.67
N LEU A 105 -6.60 -4.14 -7.44
CA LEU A 105 -5.71 -3.05 -7.01
C LEU A 105 -4.23 -3.33 -7.33
N ILE A 106 -3.85 -4.60 -7.42
CA ILE A 106 -2.49 -5.03 -7.77
C ILE A 106 -2.56 -6.09 -8.85
N LYS A 107 -1.45 -6.30 -9.55
CA LYS A 107 -1.27 -7.40 -10.52
C LYS A 107 0.07 -8.09 -10.32
N GLY A 108 0.12 -9.36 -10.70
CA GLY A 108 1.36 -10.14 -10.68
C GLY A 108 2.35 -9.63 -11.73
N TYR A 109 3.61 -9.51 -11.36
CA TYR A 109 4.70 -9.21 -12.28
C TYR A 109 5.34 -10.51 -12.75
N SER A 110 5.24 -10.79 -14.05
CA SER A 110 5.90 -11.93 -14.72
C SER A 110 6.84 -11.38 -15.81
N PRO A 111 8.17 -11.60 -15.72
CA PRO A 111 9.13 -11.07 -16.68
C PRO A 111 8.96 -11.53 -18.13
N ASP A 112 8.25 -12.63 -18.36
CA ASP A 112 7.87 -13.12 -19.68
C ASP A 112 6.56 -13.89 -19.47
N ASN A 113 5.75 -14.08 -20.53
CA ASN A 113 4.43 -14.75 -20.57
C ASN A 113 4.44 -16.23 -20.13
N ILE A 114 5.22 -16.60 -19.12
CA ILE A 114 5.21 -17.88 -18.46
C ILE A 114 4.28 -17.74 -17.26
N VAL A 115 3.18 -18.50 -17.29
CA VAL A 115 2.20 -18.67 -16.21
C VAL A 115 2.85 -19.41 -15.03
N LYS A 116 3.91 -18.85 -14.45
CA LYS A 116 4.45 -19.22 -13.15
C LYS A 116 3.89 -18.23 -12.14
N LYS A 117 3.57 -18.73 -10.94
CA LYS A 117 3.09 -17.91 -9.81
C LYS A 117 3.97 -16.66 -9.70
N ALA A 118 3.37 -15.49 -9.93
CA ALA A 118 4.06 -14.22 -9.77
C ALA A 118 4.60 -14.14 -8.33
N THR A 119 5.92 -14.05 -8.20
CA THR A 119 6.60 -13.91 -6.90
C THR A 119 6.57 -12.46 -6.42
N CYS A 120 6.35 -11.54 -7.37
CA CYS A 120 6.35 -10.11 -7.20
C CYS A 120 5.05 -9.50 -7.71
N TYR A 121 4.67 -8.37 -7.14
CA TYR A 121 3.43 -7.65 -7.43
C TYR A 121 3.72 -6.18 -7.69
N ILE A 122 2.96 -5.62 -8.63
CA ILE A 122 2.97 -4.21 -9.00
C ILE A 122 1.55 -3.64 -8.93
N PRO A 123 1.38 -2.31 -8.81
CA PRO A 123 0.08 -1.68 -8.88
C PRO A 123 -0.62 -1.99 -10.20
N TYR A 124 -1.96 -1.95 -10.21
CA TYR A 124 -2.74 -2.27 -11.42
C TYR A 124 -2.35 -1.41 -12.64
N TRP A 125 -1.96 -0.15 -12.39
CA TRP A 125 -1.56 0.84 -13.38
C TRP A 125 -0.08 0.78 -13.79
N GLY A 126 0.73 -0.04 -13.10
CA GLY A 126 2.17 -0.14 -13.32
C GLY A 126 2.62 -1.11 -14.39
#